data_AF-A0A5C7L4K7-F1
#
_entry.id   AF-A0A5C7L4K7-F1
#
_cell.length_a   1.000
_cell.length_b   1.000
_cell.length_c   1.000
_cell.angle_alpha   90.00
_cell.angle_beta   90.00
_cell.angle_gamma   90.00
#
_symmetry.space_group_name_H-M   'P 1'
#
loop_
_entity.id
_entity.type
_entity.pdbx_description
1 polymer ?
#
loop_
_entity_poly.entity_id
_entity_poly.type
_entity_poly.pdbx_seq_one_letter_code
_entity_poly.pdbx_strand_id
1 'polypeptide(L)'
;MKTLLPALAAVALLGGCASGGHCVGELDYQKAYSLPAVSVADVKMPSSSAALVIPPPPAQIVPYGSTKDDPKKPGRKVTECLDTPPRLPTLTPQPQPVTEPAKS
;
A
#
# COMPACT_ATOMS: atom_id res chain seq x y z
N MET A 1 11.47 36.46 -24.29
CA MET A 1 11.53 34.97 -24.38
C MET A 1 12.62 34.31 -23.50
N LYS A 2 13.48 35.05 -22.79
CA LYS A 2 14.58 34.45 -21.97
C LYS A 2 14.23 34.12 -20.52
N THR A 3 13.04 34.52 -20.04
CA THR A 3 12.56 34.27 -18.68
C THR A 3 11.63 33.06 -18.54
N LEU A 4 11.19 32.45 -19.64
CA LEU A 4 10.29 31.28 -19.58
C LEU A 4 11.01 29.97 -19.18
N LEU A 5 12.27 29.81 -19.57
CA LEU A 5 13.07 28.61 -19.27
C LEU A 5 13.31 28.36 -17.77
N PRO A 6 13.71 29.36 -16.96
CA PRO A 6 13.90 29.15 -15.53
C PRO A 6 12.58 28.90 -14.79
N ALA A 7 11.47 29.51 -15.27
CA ALA A 7 10.15 29.29 -14.68
C ALA A 7 9.66 27.85 -14.89
N LEU A 8 9.89 27.26 -16.07
CA LEU A 8 9.52 25.87 -16.36
C LEU A 8 10.34 24.87 -15.52
N ALA A 9 11.63 25.14 -15.31
CA ALA A 9 12.50 24.31 -14.47
C ALA A 9 12.08 24.32 -12.99
N ALA A 10 11.62 25.46 -12.48
CA ALA A 10 11.13 25.59 -11.11
C ALA A 10 9.84 24.77 -10.88
N VAL A 11 8.93 24.72 -11.86
CA VAL A 11 7.69 23.92 -11.78
C VAL A 11 7.99 22.41 -11.86
N ALA A 12 8.95 21.99 -12.68
CA ALA A 12 9.34 20.58 -12.78
C ALA A 12 9.95 20.03 -11.48
N LEU A 13 10.64 20.86 -10.69
CA LEU A 13 11.22 20.47 -9.40
C LEU A 13 10.17 20.30 -8.29
N LEU A 14 9.00 20.92 -8.43
CA LEU A 14 7.90 20.81 -7.44
C LEU A 14 7.01 19.58 -7.67
N GLY A 15 7.04 18.96 -8.86
CA GLY A 15 6.19 17.82 -9.22
C GLY A 15 6.65 16.45 -8.70
N GLY A 16 7.81 16.36 -8.02
CA GLY A 16 8.44 15.08 -7.65
C GLY A 16 8.13 14.54 -6.25
N CYS A 17 7.50 15.31 -5.36
CA CYS A 17 7.35 14.91 -3.95
C CYS A 17 6.08 14.09 -3.62
N ALA A 18 5.25 13.74 -4.60
CA ALA A 18 3.98 13.04 -4.34
C ALA A 18 4.04 11.51 -4.49
N SER A 19 5.16 10.92 -4.93
CA SER A 19 5.14 9.58 -5.53
C SER A 19 5.62 8.39 -4.66
N GLY A 20 5.57 8.43 -3.33
CA GLY A 20 6.18 7.33 -2.56
C GLY A 20 5.59 6.96 -1.20
N GLY A 21 4.55 7.66 -0.73
CA GLY A 21 4.20 7.64 0.70
C GLY A 21 2.82 7.14 1.07
N HIS A 22 2.07 6.48 0.18
CA HIS A 22 0.66 6.13 0.42
C HIS A 22 0.49 4.92 1.38
N CYS A 23 1.08 5.00 2.56
CA CYS A 23 0.94 4.11 3.73
C CYS A 23 2.06 4.39 4.76
N VAL A 24 2.84 5.46 4.57
CA VAL A 24 4.00 5.77 5.40
C VAL A 24 3.53 6.52 6.64
N GLY A 25 3.86 5.97 7.80
CA GLY A 25 3.56 6.58 9.09
C GLY A 25 2.27 6.06 9.72
N GLU A 26 2.00 6.59 10.90
CA GLU A 26 0.83 6.25 11.70
C GLU A 26 -0.35 7.13 11.27
N LEU A 27 -1.53 6.55 11.10
CA LEU A 27 -2.74 7.26 10.67
C LEU A 27 -3.62 7.53 11.89
N ASP A 28 -4.31 8.67 11.93
CA ASP A 28 -5.08 9.10 13.12
C ASP A 28 -6.13 8.08 13.57
N TYR A 29 -6.75 7.37 12.62
CA TYR A 29 -7.72 6.32 12.93
C TYR A 29 -7.09 5.11 13.66
N GLN A 30 -5.78 4.87 13.51
CA GLN A 30 -5.06 3.80 14.22
C GLN A 30 -4.91 4.12 15.71
N LYS A 31 -5.04 5.40 16.10
CA LYS A 31 -4.98 5.88 17.48
C LYS A 31 -6.36 6.06 18.12
N ALA A 32 -7.43 5.89 17.34
CA ALA A 32 -8.78 6.10 17.84
C ALA A 32 -9.15 5.04 18.87
N TYR A 33 -9.63 5.48 20.03
CA TYR A 33 -10.17 4.58 21.06
C TYR A 33 -11.60 4.17 20.71
N SER A 34 -11.92 2.89 20.91
CA SER A 34 -13.28 2.38 20.73
C SER A 34 -14.14 2.75 21.93
N LEU A 35 -15.28 3.42 21.68
CA LEU A 35 -16.23 3.70 22.74
C LEU A 35 -16.89 2.40 23.23
N PRO A 36 -17.09 2.24 24.55
CA PRO A 36 -17.82 1.11 25.08
C PRO A 36 -19.28 1.14 24.59
N ALA A 37 -19.88 -0.05 24.46
CA ALA A 37 -21.30 -0.14 24.17
C ALA A 37 -22.11 0.54 25.28
N VAL A 38 -23.10 1.35 24.89
CA VAL A 38 -24.01 1.99 25.84
C VAL A 38 -24.90 0.90 26.46
N SER A 39 -24.87 0.80 27.78
CA SER A 39 -25.78 -0.04 28.55
C SER A 39 -26.52 0.80 29.59
N VAL A 40 -27.78 0.44 29.80
CA VAL A 40 -28.68 1.06 30.78
C VAL A 40 -29.25 -0.07 31.63
N ALA A 41 -29.26 0.11 32.96
CA ALA A 41 -29.78 -0.89 33.88
C ALA A 41 -31.24 -1.21 33.53
N ASP A 42 -31.59 -2.50 33.59
CA ASP A 42 -32.94 -3.03 33.35
C ASP A 42 -33.54 -2.76 31.95
N VAL A 43 -32.72 -2.34 30.98
CA VAL A 43 -33.14 -2.12 29.59
C VAL A 43 -32.34 -3.02 28.65
N LYS A 44 -33.03 -3.93 27.97
CA LYS A 44 -32.43 -4.80 26.95
C LYS A 44 -32.26 -4.03 25.64
N MET A 45 -31.02 -3.80 25.24
CA MET A 45 -30.72 -3.19 23.94
C MET A 45 -31.11 -4.15 22.80
N PRO A 46 -31.79 -3.66 21.75
CA PRO A 46 -32.16 -4.50 20.61
C PRO A 46 -30.92 -4.90 19.81
N SER A 47 -30.71 -6.20 19.64
CA SER A 47 -29.70 -6.74 18.72
C SER A 47 -30.34 -6.94 17.35
N SER A 48 -29.87 -6.21 16.33
CA SER A 48 -30.27 -6.47 14.95
C SER A 48 -29.28 -7.44 14.31
N SER A 49 -29.79 -8.43 13.56
CA SER A 49 -28.95 -9.28 12.71
C SER A 49 -28.30 -8.52 11.54
N ALA A 50 -28.81 -7.32 11.24
CA ALA A 50 -28.23 -6.39 10.28
C ALA A 50 -27.34 -5.32 10.95
N ALA A 51 -27.12 -5.39 12.27
CA ALA A 51 -26.21 -4.47 12.94
C ALA A 51 -24.75 -4.75 12.52
N LEU A 52 -23.98 -3.69 12.33
CA LEU A 52 -22.54 -3.78 12.15
C LEU A 52 -21.90 -4.20 13.47
N VAL A 53 -21.34 -5.40 13.51
CA VAL A 53 -20.60 -5.92 14.66
C VAL A 53 -19.11 -5.78 14.37
N ILE A 54 -18.39 -5.04 15.23
CA ILE A 54 -16.94 -4.95 15.14
C ILE A 54 -16.36 -6.24 15.71
N PRO A 55 -15.52 -6.99 14.96
CA PRO A 55 -14.88 -8.19 15.47
C PRO A 55 -13.88 -7.86 16.59
N PRO A 56 -13.53 -8.84 17.44
CA PRO A 56 -12.48 -8.66 18.42
C PRO A 56 -11.15 -8.29 17.75
N PRO A 57 -10.28 -7.51 18.41
CA PRO A 57 -8.99 -7.14 17.85
C PRO A 57 -8.13 -8.38 17.55
N PRO A 58 -7.34 -8.36 16.48
CA PRO A 58 -6.48 -9.48 16.12
C PRO A 58 -5.38 -9.68 17.18
N ALA A 59 -4.90 -10.93 17.31
CA ALA A 59 -3.79 -11.26 18.22
C ALA A 59 -2.49 -10.50 17.90
N GLN A 60 -2.33 -10.05 16.65
CA GLN A 60 -1.19 -9.25 16.20
C GLN A 60 -1.69 -8.06 15.38
N ILE A 61 -1.29 -6.86 15.77
CA ILE A 61 -1.58 -5.63 15.04
C ILE A 61 -0.50 -5.46 13.97
N VAL A 62 -0.89 -5.52 12.69
CA VAL A 62 0.00 -5.29 11.55
C VAL A 62 -0.22 -3.87 11.04
N PRO A 63 0.83 -3.05 10.89
CA PRO A 63 0.68 -1.71 10.36
C PRO A 63 0.29 -1.76 8.87
N TYR A 64 -0.42 -0.72 8.44
CA TYR A 64 -0.85 -0.59 7.04
C TYR A 64 0.32 -0.52 6.05
N GLY A 65 1.46 0.04 6.47
CA GLY A 65 2.72 0.03 5.72
C GLY A 65 3.84 -0.62 6.54
N SER A 66 4.64 -1.47 5.90
CA SER A 66 5.81 -2.10 6.52
C SER A 66 7.06 -1.83 5.71
N THR A 67 8.21 -1.73 6.38
CA THR A 67 9.50 -1.55 5.70
C THR A 67 10.15 -2.92 5.51
N LYS A 68 10.47 -3.28 4.27
CA LYS A 68 11.18 -4.52 3.92
C LYS A 68 12.44 -4.22 3.13
N ASP A 69 13.39 -5.14 3.16
CA ASP A 69 14.58 -5.05 2.31
C ASP A 69 14.20 -5.23 0.85
N ASP A 70 14.83 -4.45 -0.03
CA ASP A 70 14.62 -4.53 -1.48
C ASP A 70 15.32 -5.79 -2.03
N PRO A 71 14.58 -6.80 -2.50
CA PRO A 71 15.18 -8.02 -3.04
C PRO A 71 16.00 -7.77 -4.32
N LYS A 72 15.82 -6.62 -4.97
CA LYS A 72 16.57 -6.22 -6.18
C LYS A 72 17.82 -5.40 -5.84
N LYS A 73 17.91 -4.83 -4.64
CA LYS A 73 18.99 -3.92 -4.23
C LYS A 73 19.38 -4.17 -2.77
N PRO A 74 20.37 -5.05 -2.54
CA PRO A 74 20.88 -5.32 -1.19
C PRO A 74 21.24 -4.02 -0.45
N GLY A 75 20.75 -3.89 0.79
CA GLY A 75 20.98 -2.71 1.63
C GLY A 75 20.03 -1.52 1.40
N ARG A 76 19.09 -1.60 0.45
CA ARG A 76 17.99 -0.62 0.33
C ARG A 76 16.73 -1.13 1.01
N LYS A 77 15.99 -0.22 1.61
CA LYS A 77 14.68 -0.47 2.20
C LYS A 77 13.57 0.06 1.30
N VAL A 78 12.50 -0.69 1.16
CA VAL A 78 11.28 -0.33 0.44
C VAL A 78 10.08 -0.45 1.38
N THR A 79 9.16 0.51 1.28
CA THR A 79 7.89 0.43 1.99
C THR A 79 6.91 -0.41 1.16
N GLU A 80 6.33 -1.43 1.80
CA GLU A 80 5.26 -2.25 1.24
C GLU A 80 3.97 -1.95 2.00
N CYS A 81 2.97 -1.43 1.28
CA CYS A 81 1.63 -1.19 1.82
C CYS A 81 0.77 -2.46 1.70
N LEU A 82 -0.11 -2.70 2.67
CA LEU A 82 -1.01 -3.86 2.68
C LEU A 82 -1.94 -3.91 1.45
N ASP A 83 -2.34 -2.75 0.94
CA ASP A 83 -3.20 -2.65 -0.26
C ASP A 83 -2.42 -2.65 -1.58
N THR A 84 -1.08 -2.66 -1.53
CA THR A 84 -0.29 -2.81 -2.75
C THR A 84 -0.32 -4.27 -3.17
N PRO A 85 -0.81 -4.60 -4.38
CA PRO A 85 -0.83 -5.99 -4.82
C PRO A 85 0.60 -6.56 -4.86
N PRO A 86 0.77 -7.86 -4.56
CA PRO A 86 2.06 -8.52 -4.70
C PRO A 86 2.62 -8.34 -6.11
N ARG A 87 3.93 -8.15 -6.23
CA ARG A 87 4.59 -8.09 -7.53
C ARG A 87 4.51 -9.45 -8.20
N LEU A 88 4.01 -9.49 -9.43
CA LEU A 88 4.06 -10.71 -10.24
C LEU A 88 5.52 -11.10 -10.50
N PRO A 89 5.86 -12.40 -10.45
CA PRO A 89 7.17 -12.86 -10.87
C PRO A 89 7.38 -12.49 -12.35
N THR A 90 8.57 -11.99 -12.68
CA THR A 90 8.92 -11.78 -14.09
C THR A 90 8.93 -13.14 -14.78
N LEU A 91 8.06 -13.34 -15.77
CA LEU A 91 8.17 -14.50 -16.64
C LEU A 91 9.47 -14.35 -17.44
N THR A 92 10.44 -15.22 -17.16
CA THR A 92 11.61 -15.36 -18.04
C THR A 92 11.10 -15.78 -19.42
N PRO A 93 11.38 -15.04 -20.50
CA PRO A 93 10.99 -15.47 -21.84
C PRO A 93 11.60 -16.85 -22.10
N GLN A 94 10.75 -17.86 -22.27
CA GLN A 94 11.22 -19.17 -22.75
C GLN A 94 11.82 -18.97 -24.15
N PRO A 95 13.04 -19.50 -24.42
CA PRO A 95 13.59 -19.49 -25.77
C PRO A 95 12.60 -20.15 -26.73
N GLN A 96 12.12 -19.40 -27.71
CA GLN A 96 11.34 -19.99 -28.80
C GLN A 96 12.28 -20.89 -29.61
N PRO A 97 11.91 -22.15 -29.92
CA PRO A 97 12.74 -23.02 -30.72
C PRO A 97 12.87 -22.41 -32.12
N VAL A 98 14.08 -21.96 -32.46
CA VAL A 98 14.43 -21.54 -33.81
C VAL A 98 14.47 -22.79 -34.69
N THR A 99 13.55 -22.86 -35.65
CA THR A 99 13.57 -23.90 -36.68
C THR A 99 14.72 -23.55 -37.64
N GLU A 100 15.75 -24.39 -37.66
CA GLU A 100 16.90 -24.26 -38.56
C GLU A 100 16.44 -24.42 -40.03
N PRO A 101 16.85 -23.54 -40.95
CA PRO A 101 16.45 -23.67 -42.35
C PRO A 101 17.17 -24.85 -42.99
N ALA A 102 16.40 -25.75 -43.62
CA ALA A 102 16.90 -26.89 -44.36
C ALA A 102 17.87 -26.45 -45.47
N LYS A 103 19.09 -26.96 -45.41
CA LYS A 103 20.14 -26.72 -46.40
C LYS A 103 19.87 -27.58 -47.63
N SER A 104 19.72 -26.94 -48.80
CA SER A 104 19.70 -27.59 -50.12
C SER A 104 21.10 -27.68 -50.73
#